data_AF-A0A285ILL2-F1
#
_entry.id   AF-A0A285ILL2-F1
#
_cell.length_a   1.000
_cell.length_b   1.000
_cell.length_c   1.000
_cell.angle_alpha   90.00
_cell.angle_beta   90.00
_cell.angle_gamma   90.00
#
_symmetry.space_group_name_H-M   'P 1'
#
loop_
_entity.id
_entity.type
_entity.pdbx_description
1 polymer ?
#
loop_
_entity_poly.entity_id
_entity_poly.type
_entity_poly.pdbx_seq_one_letter_code
_entity_poly.pdbx_strand_id
1 'polypeptide(L)'
;MLWPLIKDSVPVKAIVLLVLMFLLWWFNWYTVGAALLLLITDILITLSITPANKGEFIYSKDIQKLFSTDGTWLQVAMERAKVSDVKQLNLYQQDQLAYVDFKLNTNLHVRYKFPLQQYQPFLQWLQTHLPQTHLVTSLKS
;
A
#
# COMPACT_ATOMS: atom_id res chain seq x y z
N MET A 1 8.66 -30.48 17.52
CA MET A 1 9.31 -29.32 18.17
C MET A 1 10.78 -29.20 17.74
N LEU A 2 11.06 -28.95 16.44
CA LEU A 2 12.44 -28.78 15.91
C LEU A 2 12.70 -27.40 15.28
N TRP A 3 11.64 -26.59 15.16
CA TRP A 3 11.66 -25.26 14.57
C TRP A 3 12.66 -24.26 15.21
N PRO A 4 12.87 -24.23 16.54
CA PRO A 4 13.84 -23.28 17.11
C PRO A 4 15.31 -23.67 16.86
N LEU A 5 15.62 -24.97 16.66
CA LEU A 5 16.99 -25.43 16.40
C LEU A 5 17.49 -25.10 14.99
N ILE A 6 16.58 -25.05 14.01
CA ILE A 6 16.89 -24.73 12.61
C ILE A 6 17.21 -23.23 12.43
N LYS A 7 16.68 -22.36 13.30
CA LYS A 7 16.77 -20.91 13.12
C LYS A 7 18.16 -20.37 13.44
N ASP A 8 18.80 -20.88 14.50
CA ASP A 8 19.99 -20.27 15.11
C ASP A 8 21.34 -20.95 14.81
N SER A 9 21.36 -22.08 14.08
CA SER A 9 22.63 -22.78 13.80
C SER A 9 22.86 -23.02 12.30
N VAL A 10 23.91 -22.37 11.77
CA VAL A 10 24.42 -22.56 10.40
C VAL A 10 24.67 -24.04 10.05
N PRO A 11 25.25 -24.89 10.93
CA PRO A 11 25.45 -26.31 10.59
C PRO A 11 24.14 -27.11 10.47
N VAL A 12 23.09 -26.78 11.21
CA VAL A 12 21.79 -27.46 11.10
C VAL A 12 21.09 -27.08 9.80
N LYS A 13 21.23 -25.83 9.33
CA LYS A 13 20.76 -25.42 8.00
C LYS A 13 21.48 -26.20 6.89
N ALA A 14 22.78 -26.42 7.03
CA ALA A 14 23.57 -27.22 6.07
C ALA A 14 23.15 -28.70 6.06
N ILE A 15 22.88 -29.29 7.23
CA ILE A 15 22.38 -30.68 7.33
C ILE A 15 20.98 -30.80 6.74
N VAL A 16 20.09 -29.84 6.99
CA VAL A 16 18.75 -29.81 6.38
C VAL A 16 18.84 -29.65 4.86
N LEU A 17 19.75 -28.81 4.37
CA LEU A 17 20.02 -28.66 2.93
C LEU A 17 20.59 -29.93 2.30
N LEU A 18 21.47 -30.66 3.01
CA LEU A 18 22.02 -31.94 2.56
C LEU A 18 20.96 -33.03 2.53
N VAL A 19 20.10 -33.11 3.55
CA VAL A 19 18.98 -34.06 3.60
C VAL A 19 17.95 -33.73 2.52
N LEU A 20 17.67 -32.45 2.28
CA LEU A 20 16.88 -32.01 1.13
C LEU A 20 17.56 -32.43 -0.16
N MET A 21 18.81 -32.07 -0.43
CA MET A 21 19.54 -32.50 -1.62
C MET A 21 19.50 -34.02 -1.83
N PHE A 22 19.64 -34.81 -0.77
CA PHE A 22 19.60 -36.27 -0.84
C PHE A 22 18.18 -36.80 -1.16
N LEU A 23 17.14 -36.19 -0.57
CA LEU A 23 15.74 -36.47 -0.92
C LEU A 23 15.39 -36.04 -2.35
N LEU A 24 15.92 -34.91 -2.82
CA LEU A 24 15.76 -34.41 -4.20
C LEU A 24 16.54 -35.29 -5.20
N TRP A 25 17.63 -35.92 -4.77
CA TRP A 25 18.40 -36.87 -5.58
C TRP A 25 17.71 -38.23 -5.68
N TRP A 26 17.04 -38.68 -4.62
CA TRP A 26 16.30 -39.96 -4.57
C TRP A 26 14.92 -39.90 -5.24
N PHE A 27 14.20 -38.78 -5.10
CA PHE A 27 12.87 -38.60 -5.69
C PHE A 27 12.95 -37.74 -6.96
N ASN A 28 13.01 -38.42 -8.12
CA ASN A 28 12.65 -37.93 -9.45
C ASN A 28 12.61 -36.39 -9.58
N TRP A 29 13.75 -35.81 -9.94
CA TRP A 29 14.02 -34.40 -10.27
C TRP A 29 12.87 -33.55 -10.87
N TYR A 30 11.91 -34.16 -11.55
CA TYR A 30 10.70 -33.50 -12.05
C TYR A 30 9.76 -32.96 -10.95
N THR A 31 9.60 -33.65 -9.82
CA THR A 31 8.70 -33.20 -8.72
C THR A 31 9.30 -32.04 -7.95
N VAL A 32 10.63 -32.02 -7.84
CA VAL A 32 11.40 -30.93 -7.24
C VAL A 32 11.26 -29.64 -8.03
N GLY A 33 11.39 -29.72 -9.35
CA GLY A 33 11.21 -28.57 -10.24
C GLY A 33 9.81 -27.97 -10.13
N ALA A 34 8.78 -28.83 -10.06
CA ALA A 34 7.39 -28.39 -9.90
C ALA A 34 7.13 -27.73 -8.53
N ALA A 35 7.65 -28.31 -7.44
CA ALA A 35 7.50 -27.74 -6.10
C ALA A 35 8.25 -26.40 -5.95
N LEU A 36 9.44 -26.28 -6.56
CA LEU A 36 10.20 -25.02 -6.57
C LEU A 36 9.47 -23.93 -7.37
N LEU A 37 8.87 -24.29 -8.51
CA LEU A 37 8.05 -23.37 -9.30
C LEU A 37 6.83 -22.89 -8.52
N LEU A 38 6.14 -23.78 -7.80
CA LEU A 38 5.01 -23.43 -6.94
C LEU A 38 5.42 -22.51 -5.79
N LEU A 39 6.56 -22.76 -5.13
CA LEU A 39 7.06 -21.89 -4.07
C LEU A 39 7.52 -20.52 -4.59
N ILE A 40 8.17 -20.47 -5.75
CA ILE A 40 8.55 -19.20 -6.39
C ILE A 40 7.32 -18.41 -6.81
N THR A 41 6.29 -19.06 -7.35
CA THR A 41 5.02 -18.39 -7.65
C THR A 41 4.33 -17.91 -6.39
N ASP A 42 4.27 -18.70 -5.31
CA ASP A 42 3.65 -18.26 -4.07
C ASP A 42 4.39 -17.08 -3.43
N ILE A 43 5.73 -17.07 -3.47
CA ILE A 43 6.55 -15.96 -2.97
C ILE A 43 6.39 -14.71 -3.86
N LEU A 44 6.39 -14.85 -5.19
CA LEU A 44 6.12 -13.74 -6.12
C LEU A 44 4.71 -13.20 -5.95
N ILE A 45 3.73 -14.07 -5.73
CA ILE A 45 2.33 -13.71 -5.52
C ILE A 45 2.21 -13.00 -4.15
N THR A 46 2.74 -13.53 -3.06
CA THR A 46 2.69 -12.85 -1.74
C THR A 46 3.47 -11.53 -1.69
N LEU A 47 4.62 -11.41 -2.38
CA LEU A 47 5.30 -10.12 -2.57
C LEU A 47 4.53 -9.16 -3.48
N SER A 48 3.78 -9.66 -4.46
CA SER A 48 2.90 -8.86 -5.33
C SER A 48 1.56 -8.49 -4.68
N ILE A 49 1.12 -9.24 -3.67
CA ILE A 49 -0.10 -8.98 -2.87
C ILE A 49 0.24 -8.16 -1.62
N THR A 50 1.50 -7.75 -1.39
CA THR A 50 1.72 -6.63 -0.46
C THR A 50 1.00 -5.44 -1.12
N PRO A 51 -0.13 -4.96 -0.57
CA PRO A 51 -0.95 -4.01 -1.28
C PRO A 51 -0.27 -2.66 -1.17
N ALA A 52 0.67 -2.39 -2.06
CA ALA A 52 0.74 -1.06 -2.62
C ALA A 52 -0.66 -0.83 -3.22
N ASN A 53 -1.46 0.06 -2.63
CA ASN A 53 -2.81 0.42 -3.08
C ASN A 53 -2.78 0.77 -4.58
N LYS A 54 -2.89 -0.24 -5.44
CA LYS A 54 -2.88 -0.14 -6.90
C LYS A 54 -4.29 0.21 -7.34
N GLY A 55 -4.71 1.40 -6.95
CA GLY A 55 -5.73 2.16 -7.67
C GLY A 55 -7.17 2.09 -7.20
N GLU A 56 -7.49 1.32 -6.16
CA GLU A 56 -8.86 1.28 -5.63
C GLU A 56 -9.14 2.45 -4.68
N PHE A 57 -10.30 3.10 -4.84
CA PHE A 57 -10.74 4.18 -3.96
C PHE A 57 -11.31 3.63 -2.66
N ILE A 58 -10.64 3.93 -1.55
CA ILE A 58 -11.06 3.50 -0.22
C ILE A 58 -12.24 4.35 0.25
N TYR A 59 -13.34 3.72 0.67
CA TYR A 59 -14.48 4.47 1.19
C TYR A 59 -14.20 4.98 2.61
N SER A 60 -14.30 6.29 2.82
CA SER A 60 -14.24 6.92 4.14
C SER A 60 -15.59 7.51 4.51
N LYS A 61 -16.07 7.17 5.71
CA LYS A 61 -17.26 7.78 6.31
C LYS A 61 -17.00 9.21 6.78
N ASP A 62 -15.76 9.57 7.08
CA ASP A 62 -15.36 10.87 7.62
C ASP A 62 -13.97 11.21 7.09
N ILE A 63 -13.94 11.96 5.99
CA ILE A 63 -12.67 12.26 5.30
C ILE A 63 -11.81 13.21 6.14
N GLN A 64 -12.41 14.13 6.90
CA GLN A 64 -11.64 15.14 7.65
C GLN A 64 -10.82 14.52 8.76
N LYS A 65 -11.30 13.46 9.42
CA LYS A 65 -10.52 12.76 10.46
C LYS A 65 -9.29 12.04 9.93
N LEU A 66 -9.27 11.71 8.64
CA LEU A 66 -8.11 11.05 8.03
C LEU A 66 -6.99 12.04 7.74
N PHE A 67 -7.29 13.34 7.67
CA PHE A 67 -6.33 14.37 7.32
C PHE A 67 -6.04 15.22 8.54
N SER A 68 -4.77 15.35 8.88
CA SER A 68 -4.33 16.36 9.83
C SER A 68 -3.10 17.07 9.27
N THR A 69 -2.92 18.32 9.67
CA THR A 69 -1.74 19.10 9.30
C THR A 69 -1.02 19.53 10.57
N ASP A 70 0.29 19.33 10.58
CA ASP A 70 1.17 19.80 11.64
C ASP A 70 2.23 20.70 11.02
N GLY A 71 1.91 22.00 10.94
CA GLY A 71 2.75 23.03 10.32
C GLY A 71 3.08 22.73 8.87
N THR A 72 4.27 22.18 8.62
CA THR A 72 4.78 21.86 7.27
C THR A 72 4.50 20.42 6.83
N TRP A 73 3.89 19.60 7.70
CA TRP A 73 3.60 18.20 7.44
C TRP A 73 2.10 17.96 7.25
N LEU A 74 1.76 17.25 6.17
CA LEU A 74 0.46 16.67 5.94
C LEU A 74 0.48 15.21 6.41
N GLN A 75 -0.34 14.89 7.40
CA GLN A 75 -0.60 13.53 7.83
C GLN A 75 -1.90 13.03 7.20
N VAL A 76 -1.83 11.85 6.58
CA VAL A 76 -3.01 11.13 6.09
C VAL A 76 -3.00 9.74 6.72
N ALA A 77 -3.98 9.48 7.59
CA ALA A 77 -4.04 8.29 8.43
C ALA A 77 -2.73 8.09 9.25
N MET A 78 -1.94 7.05 8.94
CA MET A 78 -0.67 6.75 9.63
C MET A 78 0.56 7.32 8.92
N GLU A 79 0.40 7.89 7.72
CA GLU A 79 1.49 8.34 6.87
C GLU A 79 1.64 9.85 6.89
N ARG A 80 2.87 10.34 6.79
CA ARG A 80 3.20 11.78 6.83
C ARG A 80 4.07 12.16 5.64
N ALA A 81 3.80 13.32 5.03
CA ALA A 81 4.67 13.93 4.03
C ALA A 81 4.71 15.44 4.19
N LYS A 82 5.74 16.08 3.63
CA LYS A 82 5.81 17.54 3.63
C LYS A 82 4.77 18.09 2.66
N VAL A 83 4.11 19.17 3.05
CA VAL A 83 3.14 19.88 2.21
C VAL A 83 3.77 20.31 0.88
N SER A 84 5.06 20.68 0.90
CA SER A 84 5.84 21.04 -0.30
C SER A 84 5.96 19.92 -1.33
N ASP A 85 5.88 18.66 -0.90
CA ASP A 85 6.07 17.49 -1.77
C ASP A 85 4.75 17.14 -2.49
N VAL A 86 3.62 17.63 -1.97
CA VAL A 86 2.29 17.47 -2.56
C VAL A 86 2.07 18.55 -3.63
N LYS A 87 2.44 18.24 -4.87
CA LYS A 87 2.36 19.18 -6.00
C LYS A 87 0.94 19.42 -6.48
N GLN A 88 0.13 18.37 -6.54
CA GLN A 88 -1.20 18.41 -7.14
C GLN A 88 -2.16 17.52 -6.35
N LEU A 89 -3.36 18.06 -6.08
CA LEU A 89 -4.45 17.34 -5.46
C LEU A 89 -5.68 17.41 -6.34
N ASN A 90 -6.21 16.25 -6.73
CA ASN A 90 -7.42 16.15 -7.52
C ASN A 90 -8.59 15.90 -6.58
N LEU A 91 -9.57 16.79 -6.61
CA LEU A 91 -10.81 16.67 -5.86
C LEU A 91 -11.98 16.71 -6.85
N TYR A 92 -12.77 15.65 -6.93
CA TYR A 92 -13.84 15.57 -7.91
C TYR A 92 -15.09 14.89 -7.37
N GLN A 93 -16.21 15.12 -8.05
CA GLN A 93 -17.52 14.56 -7.70
C GLN A 93 -17.97 13.63 -8.82
N GLN A 94 -18.56 12.49 -8.46
CA GLN A 94 -19.12 11.51 -9.38
C GLN A 94 -20.18 10.66 -8.66
N ASP A 95 -21.34 10.40 -9.29
CA ASP A 95 -22.35 9.45 -8.80
C ASP A 95 -22.76 9.62 -7.32
N GLN A 96 -23.01 10.85 -6.88
CA GLN A 96 -23.36 11.21 -5.48
C GLN A 96 -22.25 11.00 -4.44
N LEU A 97 -21.03 10.71 -4.89
CA LEU A 97 -19.84 10.60 -4.05
C LEU A 97 -18.81 11.65 -4.43
N ALA A 98 -17.97 11.99 -3.47
CA ALA A 98 -16.80 12.82 -3.63
C ALA A 98 -15.54 11.96 -3.59
N TYR A 99 -14.55 12.34 -4.38
CA TYR A 99 -13.31 11.60 -4.58
C TYR A 99 -12.14 12.53 -4.41
N VAL A 100 -11.13 12.05 -3.69
CA VAL A 100 -9.82 12.72 -3.56
C VAL A 100 -8.74 11.77 -4.04
N ASP A 101 -7.89 12.28 -4.92
CA ASP A 101 -6.79 11.54 -5.54
C ASP A 101 -5.54 12.43 -5.57
N PHE A 102 -4.49 12.02 -4.85
CA PHE A 102 -3.18 12.65 -4.94
C PHE A 102 -2.06 11.74 -4.44
N LYS A 103 -0.83 12.02 -4.86
CA LYS A 103 0.36 11.35 -4.33
C LYS A 103 0.86 12.11 -3.10
N LEU A 104 0.89 11.43 -1.96
CA LEU A 104 1.41 12.00 -0.71
C LEU A 104 2.94 11.96 -0.69
N ASN A 105 3.54 10.87 -1.17
CA ASN A 105 4.99 10.74 -1.37
C ASN A 105 5.26 9.79 -2.56
N THR A 106 6.54 9.47 -2.83
CA THR A 106 6.93 8.59 -3.94
C THR A 106 6.32 7.18 -3.86
N ASN A 107 5.97 6.73 -2.65
CA ASN A 107 5.52 5.37 -2.37
C ASN A 107 4.02 5.27 -2.04
N LEU A 108 3.35 6.38 -1.71
CA LEU A 108 1.98 6.41 -1.26
C LEU A 108 1.08 7.29 -2.13
N HIS A 109 0.07 6.64 -2.71
CA HIS A 109 -1.03 7.29 -3.42
C HIS A 109 -2.27 7.30 -2.52
N VAL A 110 -2.72 8.50 -2.15
CA VAL A 110 -3.96 8.71 -1.41
C VAL A 110 -5.13 8.75 -2.38
N ARG A 111 -6.03 7.76 -2.26
CA ARG A 111 -7.25 7.65 -3.06
C ARG A 111 -8.43 7.29 -2.17
N TYR A 112 -9.28 8.27 -1.87
CA TYR A 112 -10.47 8.07 -1.04
C TYR A 112 -11.74 8.50 -1.77
N LYS A 113 -12.83 7.80 -1.49
CA LYS A 113 -14.19 8.19 -1.85
C LYS A 113 -15.02 8.41 -0.58
N PHE A 114 -15.86 9.42 -0.55
CA PHE A 114 -16.59 9.83 0.66
C PHE A 114 -17.93 10.50 0.31
N PRO A 115 -18.85 10.65 1.29
CA PRO A 115 -20.16 11.26 1.04
C PRO A 115 -20.05 12.70 0.53
N LEU A 116 -20.86 13.05 -0.48
CA LEU A 116 -20.86 14.39 -1.10
C LEU A 116 -21.09 15.53 -0.10
N GLN A 117 -21.82 15.28 0.98
CA GLN A 117 -22.07 16.23 2.07
C GLN A 117 -20.78 16.79 2.68
N GLN A 118 -19.68 16.01 2.66
CA GLN A 118 -18.38 16.42 3.20
C GLN A 118 -17.48 17.10 2.17
N TYR A 119 -17.88 17.18 0.89
CA TYR A 119 -17.08 17.77 -0.16
C TYR A 119 -16.72 19.24 0.12
N GLN A 120 -17.73 20.08 0.38
CA GLN A 120 -17.51 21.50 0.62
C GLN A 120 -16.65 21.79 1.85
N PRO A 121 -16.94 21.24 3.04
CA PRO A 121 -16.12 21.54 4.20
C PRO A 121 -14.70 20.94 4.06
N PHE A 122 -14.53 19.84 3.31
CA PHE A 122 -13.20 19.31 3.00
C PHE A 122 -12.43 20.21 2.01
N LEU A 123 -13.08 20.73 0.97
CA LEU A 123 -12.48 21.69 0.03
C LEU A 123 -11.97 22.94 0.76
N GLN A 124 -12.80 23.50 1.66
CA GLN A 124 -12.41 24.66 2.48
C GLN A 124 -11.21 24.34 3.38
N TRP A 125 -11.22 23.16 4.00
CA TRP A 125 -10.10 22.71 4.83
C TRP A 125 -8.80 22.59 4.01
N LEU A 126 -8.85 22.00 2.81
CA LEU A 126 -7.71 21.87 1.91
C LEU A 126 -7.18 23.25 1.48
N GLN A 127 -8.06 24.18 1.13
CA GLN A 127 -7.65 25.55 0.76
C GLN A 127 -6.98 26.31 1.92
N THR A 128 -7.43 26.04 3.16
CA THR A 128 -6.89 26.70 4.35
C THR A 128 -5.52 26.13 4.75
N HIS A 129 -5.35 24.80 4.68
CA HIS A 129 -4.16 24.12 5.19
C HIS A 129 -3.13 23.76 4.11
N LEU A 130 -3.54 23.71 2.84
CA LEU A 130 -2.69 23.41 1.68
C LEU A 130 -2.80 24.51 0.60
N PRO A 131 -2.60 25.80 0.95
CA PRO A 131 -2.78 26.90 -0.01
C PRO A 131 -1.76 26.88 -1.16
N GLN A 132 -0.62 26.21 -0.97
CA GLN A 132 0.45 26.11 -1.97
C GLN A 132 0.26 24.94 -2.95
N THR A 133 -0.66 24.01 -2.66
CA THR A 133 -0.90 22.84 -3.49
C THR A 133 -1.86 23.19 -4.62
N HIS A 134 -1.55 22.77 -5.84
CA HIS A 134 -2.43 22.99 -6.98
C HIS A 134 -3.66 22.07 -6.86
N LEU A 135 -4.80 22.65 -6.45
CA LEU A 135 -6.04 21.93 -6.27
C LEU A 135 -6.83 21.93 -7.59
N VAL A 136 -6.95 20.75 -8.20
CA VAL A 136 -7.75 20.54 -9.42
C VAL A 136 -9.13 20.09 -8.99
N THR A 137 -10.13 20.96 -9.15
CA THR A 137 -11.54 20.59 -9.00
C THR A 137 -12.12 20.16 -10.34
N SER A 138 -12.82 19.03 -10.38
CA SER A 138 -13.60 18.65 -11.56
C SER A 138 -14.95 18.08 -11.17
N LEU A 139 -15.99 18.49 -11.89
CA LEU A 139 -17.33 17.93 -11.74
C LEU A 139 -17.53 16.94 -12.89
N LYS A 140 -17.45 15.64 -12.61
CA LYS A 140 -17.75 14.61 -13.60
C LYS A 140 -19.23 14.28 -13.50
N SER A 141 -19.99 14.89 -14.41
CA SER A 141 -21.40 14.58 -14.67
C SER A 141 -21.54 13.21 -15.34
#